data_AF-A0A1I2D7K4-F1
#
_entry.id   AF-A0A1I2D7K4-F1
#
_cell.length_a   1.000
_cell.length_b   1.000
_cell.length_c   1.000
_cell.angle_alpha   90.00
_cell.angle_beta   90.00
_cell.angle_gamma   90.00
#
_symmetry.space_group_name_H-M   'P 1'
#
loop_
_entity.id
_entity.type
_entity.pdbx_description
1 polymer ?
#
loop_
_entity_poly.entity_id
_entity_poly.type
_entity_poly.pdbx_seq_one_letter_code
_entity_poly.pdbx_strand_id
1 'polypeptide(L)'
;MADPEISARSPDGVWRFESGRLSDGSRVVELETIDFFDRWTFARFCPGGQLILGFESGQPWSESGSYGDRYGGLQVFAPTADPARWQTVAIEYDYRSHDATFIPDDVVWHPRGVLAWLHDGCLCGQVLKEPRGPVDLLWNPRDSDFGLEYYFERWGVWRRLELDEHGHLLTAYDPAGCDRYDLVHRRTARDDGEWEALAVY
;
A
#
# COMPACT_ATOMS: atom_id res chain seq x y z
N MET A 1 -18.34 15.29 8.23
CA MET A 1 -17.84 15.56 6.86
C MET A 1 -18.38 14.46 5.98
N ALA A 2 -18.80 14.75 4.74
CA ALA A 2 -19.17 13.68 3.83
C ALA A 2 -17.90 12.89 3.48
N ASP A 3 -17.98 11.55 3.47
CA ASP A 3 -16.86 10.74 3.05
C ASP A 3 -16.50 11.09 1.59
N PRO A 4 -15.21 11.23 1.27
CA PRO A 4 -14.81 11.46 -0.10
C PRO A 4 -15.31 10.29 -0.96
N GLU A 5 -15.98 10.61 -2.07
CA GLU A 5 -16.40 9.61 -3.03
C GLU A 5 -15.16 9.06 -3.73
N ILE A 6 -14.62 7.95 -3.21
CA ILE A 6 -13.49 7.26 -3.80
C ILE A 6 -13.98 6.24 -4.82
N SER A 7 -13.30 6.19 -5.97
CA SER A 7 -13.58 5.17 -6.97
C SER A 7 -12.32 4.76 -7.74
N ALA A 8 -12.31 3.51 -8.19
CA ALA A 8 -11.27 2.95 -9.03
C ALA A 8 -11.86 1.90 -9.98
N ARG A 9 -11.23 1.69 -11.14
CA ARG A 9 -11.64 0.67 -12.13
C ARG A 9 -10.44 -0.21 -12.48
N SER A 10 -10.66 -1.50 -12.62
CA SER A 10 -9.61 -2.45 -13.00
C SER A 10 -9.11 -2.18 -14.42
N PRO A 11 -7.86 -2.59 -14.74
CA PRO A 11 -7.28 -2.35 -16.07
C PRO A 11 -8.08 -2.97 -17.23
N ASP A 12 -8.72 -4.11 -16.99
CA ASP A 12 -9.60 -4.79 -17.97
C ASP A 12 -11.03 -4.21 -18.00
N GLY A 13 -11.34 -3.26 -17.12
CA GLY A 13 -12.64 -2.61 -17.01
C GLY A 13 -13.73 -3.46 -16.37
N VAL A 14 -13.42 -4.68 -15.92
CA VAL A 14 -14.40 -5.64 -15.37
C VAL A 14 -14.84 -5.24 -13.97
N TRP A 15 -13.91 -4.90 -13.09
CA TRP A 15 -14.17 -4.56 -11.70
C TRP A 15 -14.16 -3.05 -11.47
N ARG A 16 -15.06 -2.59 -10.61
CA ARG A 16 -15.12 -1.21 -10.12
C ARG A 16 -15.25 -1.22 -8.61
N PHE A 17 -14.43 -0.41 -7.96
CA PHE A 17 -14.60 -0.04 -6.57
C PHE A 17 -15.21 1.36 -6.51
N GLU A 18 -16.32 1.53 -5.80
CA GLU A 18 -17.01 2.81 -5.65
C GLU A 18 -17.83 2.79 -4.37
N SER A 19 -17.74 3.86 -3.57
CA SER A 19 -18.55 4.01 -2.35
C SER A 19 -18.46 2.81 -1.41
N GLY A 20 -17.23 2.31 -1.21
CA GLY A 20 -16.93 1.19 -0.31
C GLY A 20 -17.32 -0.20 -0.84
N ARG A 21 -17.76 -0.31 -2.10
CA ARG A 21 -18.21 -1.58 -2.70
C ARG A 21 -17.38 -1.96 -3.92
N LEU A 22 -16.98 -3.22 -3.99
CA LEU A 22 -16.35 -3.80 -5.16
C LEU A 22 -17.41 -4.53 -5.99
N SER A 23 -17.49 -4.26 -7.29
CA SER A 23 -18.51 -4.87 -8.16
C SER A 23 -18.06 -5.02 -9.62
N ASP A 24 -18.67 -5.95 -10.34
CA ASP A 24 -18.50 -6.12 -11.79
C ASP A 24 -19.77 -5.73 -12.58
N GLY A 25 -20.75 -5.10 -11.91
CA GLY A 25 -22.07 -4.77 -12.43
C GLY A 25 -23.11 -5.89 -12.31
N SER A 26 -22.70 -7.15 -12.19
CA SER A 26 -23.58 -8.30 -11.95
C SER A 26 -23.55 -8.79 -10.50
N ARG A 27 -22.42 -8.56 -9.82
CA ARG A 27 -22.12 -9.00 -8.46
C ARG A 27 -21.53 -7.87 -7.65
N VAL A 28 -21.74 -7.93 -6.34
CA VAL A 28 -21.11 -7.06 -5.34
C VAL A 28 -20.35 -7.95 -4.36
N VAL A 29 -19.10 -7.59 -4.09
CA VAL A 29 -18.22 -8.26 -3.13
C VAL A 29 -18.03 -7.33 -1.93
N GLU A 30 -18.25 -7.87 -0.75
CA GLU A 30 -17.87 -7.23 0.51
C GLU A 30 -16.40 -7.54 0.77
N LEU A 31 -15.60 -6.49 0.95
CA LEU A 31 -14.18 -6.62 1.28
C LEU A 31 -14.02 -6.72 2.78
N GLU A 32 -13.11 -7.59 3.22
CA GLU A 32 -12.73 -7.71 4.63
C GLU A 32 -12.10 -6.41 5.11
N THR A 33 -12.56 -5.90 6.25
CA THR A 33 -12.01 -4.72 6.90
C THR A 33 -11.28 -5.12 8.17
N ILE A 34 -10.29 -4.33 8.56
CA ILE A 34 -9.63 -4.45 9.87
C ILE A 34 -10.59 -4.15 11.03
N ASP A 35 -10.18 -4.54 12.23
CA ASP A 35 -10.81 -4.04 13.45
C ASP A 35 -10.67 -2.52 13.54
N PHE A 36 -11.68 -1.87 14.10
CA PHE A 36 -11.75 -0.40 14.23
C PHE A 36 -11.69 0.34 12.89
N PHE A 37 -12.00 -0.31 11.76
CA PHE A 37 -12.13 0.37 10.47
C PHE A 37 -13.14 1.53 10.56
N ASP A 38 -12.72 2.73 10.12
CA ASP A 38 -13.56 3.92 10.05
C ASP A 38 -14.03 4.14 8.61
N ARG A 39 -13.09 4.39 7.71
CA ARG A 39 -13.38 4.69 6.30
C ARG A 39 -12.23 4.37 5.38
N TRP A 40 -12.56 4.29 4.10
CA TRP A 40 -11.59 4.26 3.03
C TRP A 40 -11.24 5.69 2.60
N THR A 41 -9.98 5.93 2.25
CA THR A 41 -9.47 7.26 1.84
C THR A 41 -8.85 7.27 0.46
N PHE A 42 -8.52 6.09 -0.08
CA PHE A 42 -7.86 5.93 -1.37
C PHE A 42 -8.27 4.60 -2.00
N ALA A 43 -8.31 4.56 -3.34
CA ALA A 43 -8.53 3.32 -4.08
C ALA A 43 -7.75 3.32 -5.39
N ARG A 44 -7.10 2.20 -5.71
CA ARG A 44 -6.41 2.00 -6.99
C ARG A 44 -6.33 0.53 -7.36
N PHE A 45 -6.63 0.23 -8.63
CA PHE A 45 -6.26 -1.07 -9.19
C PHE A 45 -4.84 -1.06 -9.74
N CYS A 46 -4.08 -2.11 -9.41
CA CYS A 46 -2.75 -2.34 -9.92
C CYS A 46 -2.76 -3.12 -11.24
N PRO A 47 -1.68 -3.03 -12.04
CA PRO A 47 -1.38 -4.03 -13.06
C PRO A 47 -1.39 -5.43 -12.43
N GLY A 48 -2.15 -6.37 -13.00
CA GLY A 48 -2.38 -7.70 -12.41
C GLY A 48 -3.72 -7.87 -11.71
N GLY A 49 -4.53 -6.80 -11.62
CA GLY A 49 -5.92 -6.88 -11.17
C GLY A 49 -6.11 -6.82 -9.66
N GLN A 50 -5.07 -6.55 -8.88
CA GLN A 50 -5.19 -6.32 -7.43
C GLN A 50 -5.76 -4.93 -7.13
N LEU A 51 -6.41 -4.80 -5.98
CA LEU A 51 -6.98 -3.54 -5.49
C LEU A 51 -6.22 -3.10 -4.24
N ILE A 52 -5.61 -1.92 -4.28
CA ILE A 52 -5.04 -1.25 -3.12
C ILE A 52 -6.06 -0.24 -2.61
N LEU A 53 -6.33 -0.29 -1.32
CA LEU A 53 -7.14 0.70 -0.60
C LEU A 53 -6.30 1.37 0.49
N GLY A 54 -6.45 2.68 0.62
CA GLY A 54 -6.03 3.40 1.82
C GLY A 54 -7.18 3.46 2.81
N PHE A 55 -6.90 3.31 4.10
CA PHE A 55 -7.91 3.32 5.15
C PHE A 55 -7.53 4.24 6.30
N GLU A 56 -8.56 4.62 7.06
CA GLU A 56 -8.46 5.18 8.40
C GLU A 56 -9.04 4.17 9.41
N SER A 57 -8.45 4.14 10.60
CA SER A 57 -8.93 3.38 11.74
C SER A 57 -9.25 4.29 12.91
N GLY A 58 -10.40 4.07 13.54
CA GLY A 58 -10.79 4.67 14.81
C GLY A 58 -10.16 3.95 16.01
N GLN A 59 -9.01 3.30 15.83
CA GLN A 59 -8.37 2.53 16.89
C GLN A 59 -8.00 3.47 18.05
N PRO A 60 -8.45 3.19 19.30
CA PRO A 60 -8.18 4.08 20.42
C PRO A 60 -6.68 4.17 20.72
N TRP A 61 -6.23 5.38 21.01
CA TRP A 61 -4.89 5.63 21.52
C TRP A 61 -4.66 4.93 22.87
N SER A 62 -3.46 4.40 23.10
CA SER A 62 -3.08 3.77 24.37
C SER A 62 -1.63 4.08 24.76
N GLU A 63 -1.45 4.81 25.87
CA GLU A 63 -0.14 5.09 26.50
C GLU A 63 0.64 3.82 26.86
N SER A 64 -0.07 2.71 27.11
CA SER A 64 0.52 1.43 27.51
C SER A 64 0.88 0.52 26.32
N GLY A 65 0.85 1.04 25.09
CA GLY A 65 1.32 0.32 23.89
C GLY A 65 0.50 -0.92 23.52
N SER A 66 -0.68 -1.10 24.11
CA SER A 66 -1.47 -2.32 23.97
C SER A 66 -2.11 -2.45 22.58
N TYR A 67 -2.21 -1.34 21.85
CA TYR A 67 -2.87 -1.22 20.55
C TYR A 67 -2.05 -0.39 19.53
N GLY A 68 -1.24 0.57 20.00
CA GLY A 68 -0.32 1.38 19.19
C GLY A 68 -1.00 2.52 18.43
N ASP A 69 -0.22 3.52 18.01
CA ASP A 69 -0.68 4.69 17.25
C ASP A 69 -0.93 4.31 15.79
N ARG A 70 -2.06 3.64 15.52
CA ARG A 70 -2.45 3.18 14.18
C ARG A 70 -3.72 3.91 13.76
N TYR A 71 -3.57 4.94 12.94
CA TYR A 71 -4.69 5.79 12.51
C TYR A 71 -5.06 5.59 11.04
N GLY A 72 -4.15 5.04 10.24
CA GLY A 72 -4.43 4.68 8.88
C GLY A 72 -3.38 3.74 8.32
N GLY A 73 -3.51 3.45 7.04
CA GLY A 73 -2.60 2.55 6.36
C GLY A 73 -3.13 2.08 5.03
N LEU A 74 -2.51 1.03 4.53
CA LEU A 74 -2.80 0.44 3.23
C LEU A 74 -3.25 -1.00 3.42
N GLN A 75 -4.25 -1.39 2.64
CA GLN A 75 -4.69 -2.79 2.53
C GLN A 75 -4.76 -3.17 1.05
N VAL A 76 -4.17 -4.30 0.68
CA VAL A 76 -4.15 -4.82 -0.69
C VAL A 76 -4.97 -6.09 -0.76
N PHE A 77 -5.86 -6.14 -1.75
CA PHE A 77 -6.72 -7.27 -2.03
C PHE A 77 -6.36 -7.91 -3.37
N ALA A 78 -6.40 -9.24 -3.39
CA ALA A 78 -6.28 -10.02 -4.61
C ALA A 78 -7.52 -10.91 -4.80
N PRO A 79 -7.94 -11.17 -6.05
CA PRO A 79 -8.98 -12.15 -6.33
C PRO A 79 -8.50 -13.54 -5.93
N THR A 80 -9.42 -14.35 -5.40
CA THR A 80 -9.14 -15.77 -5.14
C THR A 80 -9.45 -16.63 -6.37
N ALA A 81 -9.27 -17.95 -6.27
CA ALA A 81 -9.73 -18.88 -7.30
C ALA A 81 -11.26 -18.88 -7.47
N ASP A 82 -12.01 -18.52 -6.42
CA ASP A 82 -13.43 -18.22 -6.52
C ASP A 82 -13.60 -16.76 -6.96
N PRO A 83 -14.14 -16.50 -8.16
CA PRO A 83 -14.30 -15.14 -8.69
C PRO A 83 -15.33 -14.31 -7.91
N ALA A 84 -16.05 -14.89 -6.96
CA ALA A 84 -16.92 -14.16 -6.04
C ALA A 84 -16.19 -13.71 -4.75
N ARG A 85 -14.91 -14.06 -4.58
CA ARG A 85 -14.15 -13.79 -3.36
C ARG A 85 -12.84 -13.06 -3.65
N TRP A 86 -12.58 -12.09 -2.79
CA TRP A 86 -11.33 -11.36 -2.70
C TRP A 86 -10.77 -11.55 -1.29
N GLN A 87 -9.46 -11.57 -1.17
CA GLN A 87 -8.79 -11.75 0.12
C GLN A 87 -7.72 -10.69 0.30
N THR A 88 -7.47 -10.36 1.57
CA THR A 88 -6.34 -9.50 1.92
C THR A 88 -5.03 -10.24 1.67
N VAL A 89 -4.13 -9.60 0.94
CA VAL A 89 -2.78 -10.12 0.67
C VAL A 89 -1.69 -9.24 1.25
N ALA A 90 -1.92 -7.95 1.48
CA ALA A 90 -0.95 -7.13 2.20
C ALA A 90 -1.67 -6.10 3.07
N ILE A 91 -1.02 -5.74 4.18
CA ILE A 91 -1.49 -4.69 5.06
C ILE A 91 -0.29 -4.04 5.73
N GLU A 92 -0.24 -2.71 5.70
CA GLU A 92 0.75 -1.97 6.45
C GLU A 92 0.09 -0.76 7.11
N TYR A 93 0.49 -0.51 8.36
CA TYR A 93 -0.03 0.60 9.13
C TYR A 93 0.94 1.76 9.07
N ASP A 94 0.38 2.95 9.02
CA ASP A 94 1.12 4.18 9.05
C ASP A 94 1.07 4.77 10.47
N TYR A 95 2.26 5.06 11.02
CA TYR A 95 2.48 5.51 12.41
C TYR A 95 2.55 7.04 12.50
N ARG A 96 1.54 7.74 11.97
CA ARG A 96 1.47 9.21 12.04
C ARG A 96 0.78 9.71 13.31
N SER A 97 0.93 11.01 13.56
CA SER A 97 0.16 11.74 14.57
C SER A 97 -1.35 11.68 14.27
N HIS A 98 -2.17 11.53 15.31
CA HIS A 98 -3.63 11.32 15.21
C HIS A 98 -4.43 12.38 14.44
N ASP A 99 -3.86 13.57 14.20
CA ASP A 99 -4.55 14.69 13.56
C ASP A 99 -4.50 14.67 12.03
N ALA A 100 -3.69 13.79 11.43
CA ALA A 100 -3.48 13.75 9.99
C ALA A 100 -4.23 12.56 9.34
N THR A 101 -5.19 12.85 8.47
CA THR A 101 -5.84 11.81 7.65
C THR A 101 -4.83 11.19 6.68
N PHE A 102 -4.75 9.87 6.64
CA PHE A 102 -3.97 9.09 5.68
C PHE A 102 -4.61 9.15 4.30
N ILE A 103 -3.96 9.84 3.37
CA ILE A 103 -4.31 9.78 1.95
C ILE A 103 -2.99 9.64 1.20
N PRO A 104 -2.63 8.45 0.71
CA PRO A 104 -1.40 8.30 -0.05
C PRO A 104 -1.50 9.07 -1.37
N ASP A 105 -0.42 9.75 -1.75
CA ASP A 105 -0.27 10.41 -3.04
C ASP A 105 -0.14 9.37 -4.16
N ASP A 106 0.61 8.30 -3.88
CA ASP A 106 0.81 7.18 -4.79
C ASP A 106 1.12 5.89 -3.99
N VAL A 107 0.76 4.74 -4.55
CA VAL A 107 1.06 3.41 -3.99
C VAL A 107 1.36 2.43 -5.13
N VAL A 108 2.40 1.61 -4.93
CA VAL A 108 2.72 0.45 -5.76
C VAL A 108 2.88 -0.80 -4.92
N TRP A 109 2.54 -1.94 -5.49
CA TRP A 109 2.62 -3.25 -4.85
C TRP A 109 3.05 -4.32 -5.85
N HIS A 110 3.76 -5.34 -5.36
CA HIS A 110 4.12 -6.52 -6.13
C HIS A 110 4.02 -7.81 -5.28
N PRO A 111 3.53 -8.93 -5.84
CA PRO A 111 3.31 -10.19 -5.11
C PRO A 111 4.59 -10.80 -4.53
N ARG A 112 5.77 -10.39 -4.99
CA ARG A 112 7.05 -10.79 -4.38
C ARG A 112 7.27 -10.28 -2.96
N GLY A 113 6.35 -9.47 -2.43
CA GLY A 113 6.46 -8.85 -1.12
C GLY A 113 7.08 -7.45 -1.18
N VAL A 114 6.75 -6.66 -2.20
CA VAL A 114 7.12 -5.24 -2.25
C VAL A 114 5.86 -4.40 -2.12
N LEU A 115 5.87 -3.46 -1.18
CA LEU A 115 4.86 -2.42 -1.01
C LEU A 115 5.60 -1.09 -0.82
N ALA A 116 5.25 -0.08 -1.60
CA ALA A 116 5.80 1.26 -1.44
C ALA A 116 4.71 2.31 -1.66
N TRP A 117 4.77 3.38 -0.88
CA TRP A 117 3.81 4.47 -0.95
C TRP A 117 4.44 5.83 -0.72
N LEU A 118 3.83 6.83 -1.32
CA LEU A 118 4.10 8.24 -1.09
C LEU A 118 2.99 8.81 -0.22
N HIS A 119 3.38 9.56 0.80
CA HIS A 119 2.46 10.35 1.59
C HIS A 119 3.18 11.56 2.18
N ASP A 120 2.66 12.76 1.91
CA ASP A 120 3.17 14.03 2.44
C ASP A 120 4.68 14.24 2.19
N GLY A 121 5.15 13.84 1.00
CA GLY A 121 6.55 13.95 0.61
C GLY A 121 7.48 12.91 1.24
N CYS A 122 6.95 11.98 2.02
CA CYS A 122 7.69 10.79 2.46
C CYS A 122 7.40 9.62 1.52
N LEU A 123 8.47 9.02 1.00
CA LEU A 123 8.46 7.70 0.36
C LEU A 123 8.81 6.65 1.40
N CYS A 124 7.86 5.76 1.67
CA CYS A 124 8.08 4.56 2.47
C CYS A 124 8.10 3.35 1.55
N GLY A 125 9.04 2.44 1.78
CA GLY A 125 9.17 1.21 0.99
C GLY A 125 9.51 0.01 1.86
N GLN A 126 8.84 -1.08 1.57
CA GLN A 126 8.92 -2.32 2.32
C GLN A 126 9.20 -3.50 1.39
N VAL A 127 10.18 -4.31 1.77
CA VAL A 127 10.57 -5.51 1.03
C VAL A 127 10.61 -6.69 1.99
N LEU A 128 9.84 -7.74 1.68
CA LEU A 128 9.78 -8.97 2.45
C LEU A 128 10.76 -10.02 1.91
N LYS A 129 11.15 -10.97 2.78
CA LYS A 129 12.04 -12.08 2.41
C LYS A 129 11.38 -13.08 1.46
N GLU A 130 10.05 -13.19 1.53
CA GLU A 130 9.28 -14.18 0.79
C GLU A 130 8.07 -13.53 0.11
N PRO A 131 7.61 -14.07 -1.04
CA PRO A 131 6.37 -13.66 -1.67
C PRO A 131 5.17 -13.71 -0.73
N ARG A 132 4.20 -12.85 -1.00
CA ARG A 132 3.07 -12.64 -0.11
C ARG A 132 1.99 -13.71 -0.31
N GLY A 133 1.57 -14.32 0.80
CA GLY A 133 0.40 -15.19 0.87
C GLY A 133 -0.84 -14.44 1.38
N PRO A 134 -1.97 -15.16 1.61
CA PRO A 134 -3.14 -14.61 2.28
C PRO A 134 -2.79 -14.11 3.68
N VAL A 135 -3.41 -12.99 4.07
CA VAL A 135 -3.26 -12.38 5.40
C VAL A 135 -4.52 -12.65 6.23
N ASP A 136 -4.35 -13.16 7.45
CA ASP A 136 -5.42 -13.30 8.43
C ASP A 136 -5.50 -12.04 9.30
N LEU A 137 -6.57 -11.27 9.15
CA LEU A 137 -6.77 -10.01 9.86
C LEU A 137 -7.08 -10.16 11.36
N LEU A 138 -7.41 -11.37 11.84
CA LEU A 138 -7.80 -11.60 13.24
C LEU A 138 -6.73 -11.21 14.27
N TRP A 139 -5.48 -11.00 13.83
CA TRP A 139 -4.35 -10.67 14.70
C TRP A 139 -3.83 -9.24 14.52
N ASN A 140 -4.56 -8.38 13.79
CA ASN A 140 -4.11 -7.03 13.40
C ASN A 140 -2.67 -7.00 12.85
N PRO A 141 -2.37 -7.85 11.85
CA PRO A 141 -1.01 -8.10 11.40
C PRO A 141 -0.44 -6.89 10.65
N ARG A 142 0.88 -6.72 10.67
CA ARG A 142 1.62 -5.74 9.88
C ARG A 142 2.49 -6.50 8.88
N ASP A 143 2.76 -5.96 7.69
CA ASP A 143 3.68 -6.63 6.76
C ASP A 143 5.06 -6.86 7.42
N SER A 144 5.48 -6.02 8.37
CA SER A 144 6.71 -6.21 9.16
C SER A 144 6.75 -7.54 9.94
N ASP A 145 5.59 -8.09 10.29
CA ASP A 145 5.44 -9.34 11.05
C ASP A 145 5.72 -10.58 10.17
N PHE A 146 5.77 -10.42 8.85
CA PHE A 146 5.88 -11.54 7.89
C PHE A 146 7.26 -11.67 7.27
N GLY A 147 8.29 -11.54 8.08
CA GLY A 147 9.67 -11.72 7.62
C GLY A 147 10.12 -10.57 6.72
N LEU A 148 10.03 -9.35 7.25
CA LEU A 148 10.65 -8.16 6.66
C LEU A 148 12.12 -8.44 6.29
N GLU A 149 12.48 -8.16 5.04
CA GLU A 149 13.87 -8.18 4.62
C GLU A 149 14.54 -6.85 4.99
N TYR A 150 13.90 -5.74 4.63
CA TYR A 150 14.29 -4.40 5.04
C TYR A 150 13.17 -3.40 4.76
N TYR A 151 13.28 -2.25 5.43
CA TYR A 151 12.42 -1.09 5.25
C TYR A 151 13.25 0.15 4.88
N PHE A 152 12.67 1.13 4.20
CA PHE A 152 13.31 2.42 4.01
C PHE A 152 12.31 3.58 3.95
N GLU A 153 12.79 4.75 4.39
CA GLU A 153 12.08 6.02 4.30
C GLU A 153 12.96 7.05 3.61
N ARG A 154 12.35 7.87 2.75
CA ARG A 154 13.02 9.01 2.10
C ARG A 154 12.09 10.19 1.99
N TRP A 155 12.64 11.37 2.23
CA TRP A 155 11.92 12.64 2.06
C TRP A 155 12.28 13.26 0.72
N GLY A 156 11.27 13.73 0.00
CA GLY A 156 11.42 14.32 -1.33
C GLY A 156 10.12 14.97 -1.82
N VAL A 157 10.05 15.22 -3.12
CA VAL A 157 8.93 15.92 -3.79
C VAL A 157 8.28 15.08 -4.88
N TRP A 158 8.42 13.75 -4.77
CA TRP A 158 7.84 12.81 -5.70
C TRP A 158 6.32 12.87 -5.69
N ARG A 159 5.72 12.54 -6.84
CA ARG A 159 4.27 12.54 -7.02
C ARG A 159 3.75 11.24 -7.61
N ARG A 160 4.67 10.39 -8.09
CA ARG A 160 4.30 9.17 -8.77
C ARG A 160 5.31 8.06 -8.50
N LEU A 161 4.80 6.86 -8.32
CA LEU A 161 5.59 5.65 -8.19
C LEU A 161 5.34 4.72 -9.38
N GLU A 162 6.39 4.05 -9.83
CA GLU A 162 6.29 2.89 -10.70
C GLU A 162 7.17 1.78 -10.16
N LEU A 163 6.71 0.56 -10.34
CA LEU A 163 7.43 -0.65 -9.98
C LEU A 163 7.50 -1.52 -11.23
N ASP A 164 8.68 -2.04 -11.53
CA ASP A 164 8.85 -2.91 -12.69
C ASP A 164 8.07 -4.23 -12.53
N GLU A 165 7.90 -4.96 -13.63
CA GLU A 165 7.12 -6.21 -13.67
C GLU A 165 7.69 -7.33 -12.79
N HIS A 166 8.95 -7.19 -12.35
CA HIS A 166 9.62 -8.13 -11.47
C HIS A 166 9.64 -7.65 -10.02
N GLY A 167 9.16 -6.43 -9.74
CA GLY A 167 9.24 -5.80 -8.43
C GLY A 167 10.65 -5.54 -7.93
N HIS A 168 11.66 -5.51 -8.80
CA HIS A 168 13.07 -5.29 -8.46
C HIS A 168 13.46 -3.81 -8.51
N LEU A 169 12.80 -3.01 -9.34
CA LEU A 169 13.13 -1.60 -9.54
C LEU A 169 11.92 -0.73 -9.22
N LEU A 170 12.01 0.00 -8.10
CA LEU A 170 11.06 1.06 -7.78
C LEU A 170 11.58 2.38 -8.35
N THR A 171 10.71 3.12 -9.03
CA THR A 171 11.03 4.46 -9.57
C THR A 171 10.06 5.48 -8.99
N ALA A 172 10.59 6.52 -8.36
CA ALA A 172 9.83 7.64 -7.83
C ALA A 172 10.06 8.88 -8.71
N TYR A 173 8.98 9.42 -9.27
CA TYR A 173 9.03 10.54 -10.22
C TYR A 173 8.66 11.86 -9.56
N ASP A 174 9.42 12.90 -9.91
CA ASP A 174 9.10 14.28 -9.61
C ASP A 174 9.15 15.13 -10.90
N PRO A 175 8.85 16.45 -10.85
CA PRO A 175 8.87 17.29 -12.05
C PRO A 175 10.24 17.46 -12.73
N ALA A 176 11.34 17.15 -12.04
CA ALA A 176 12.71 17.34 -12.53
C ALA A 176 13.35 16.05 -13.08
N GLY A 177 12.78 14.87 -12.78
CA GLY A 177 13.35 13.58 -13.15
C GLY A 177 12.81 12.44 -12.26
N CYS A 178 13.63 11.43 -12.01
CA CYS A 178 13.26 10.34 -11.12
C CYS A 178 14.39 9.79 -10.26
N ASP A 179 14.04 9.33 -9.07
CA ASP A 179 14.89 8.51 -8.23
C ASP A 179 14.55 7.03 -8.46
N ARG A 180 15.59 6.23 -8.70
CA ARG A 180 15.51 4.81 -8.97
C ARG A 180 16.06 4.05 -7.77
N TYR A 181 15.36 3.01 -7.35
CA TYR A 181 15.68 2.19 -6.20
C TYR A 181 15.77 0.73 -6.65
N ASP A 182 17.00 0.22 -6.77
CA ASP A 182 17.26 -1.20 -7.00
C ASP A 182 17.07 -1.94 -5.67
N LEU A 183 15.92 -2.60 -5.56
CA LEU A 183 15.47 -3.26 -4.36
C LEU A 183 16.20 -4.59 -4.11
N VAL A 184 16.86 -5.15 -5.13
CA VAL A 184 17.61 -6.41 -5.00
C VAL A 184 19.01 -6.12 -4.50
N HIS A 185 19.67 -5.12 -5.09
CA HIS A 185 21.04 -4.75 -4.74
C HIS A 185 21.12 -3.68 -3.65
N ARG A 186 19.97 -3.16 -3.20
CA ARG A 186 19.82 -2.11 -2.19
C ARG A 186 20.62 -0.88 -2.58
N ARG A 187 20.32 -0.36 -3.77
CA ARG A 187 20.98 0.81 -4.33
C ARG A 187 19.98 1.85 -4.77
N THR A 188 20.42 3.10 -4.83
CA THR A 188 19.62 4.20 -5.33
C THR A 188 20.44 5.05 -6.30
N ALA A 189 19.79 5.62 -7.31
CA ALA A 189 20.40 6.54 -8.26
C ALA A 189 19.36 7.56 -8.71
N ARG A 190 19.80 8.80 -8.92
CA ARG A 190 18.98 9.85 -9.53
C ARG A 190 19.20 9.86 -11.03
N ASP A 191 18.13 9.79 -11.82
CA ASP A 191 18.18 9.77 -13.29
C ASP A 191 19.26 8.79 -13.76
N ASP A 192 20.13 9.16 -14.71
CA ASP A 192 21.26 8.32 -15.18
C ASP A 192 22.54 8.45 -14.35
N GLY A 193 22.43 8.94 -13.11
CA GLY A 193 23.53 9.07 -12.17
C GLY A 193 24.13 7.74 -11.69
N GLU A 194 25.20 7.85 -10.91
CA GLU A 194 25.85 6.68 -10.30
C GLU A 194 24.98 6.05 -9.21
N TRP A 195 25.10 4.73 -9.07
CA TRP A 195 24.39 3.98 -8.04
C TRP A 195 25.11 4.08 -6.70
N GLU A 196 24.37 4.50 -5.69
CA GLU A 196 24.81 4.60 -4.30
C GLU A 196 24.10 3.57 -3.42
N ALA A 197 24.64 3.31 -2.23
CA ALA A 197 24.01 2.41 -1.28
C ALA A 197 22.70 2.99 -0.75
N LEU A 198 21.64 2.17 -0.73
CA LEU A 198 20.38 2.53 -0.10
C LEU A 198 20.51 2.38 1.42
N ALA A 199 20.36 3.49 2.16
CA ALA A 199 20.16 3.42 3.60
C ALA A 199 18.80 2.78 3.92
N VAL A 200 18.82 1.70 4.70
CA VAL A 200 17.66 0.87 5.08
C VAL A 200 17.64 0.71 6.59
N TYR A 201 16.46 0.39 7.13
CA TYR A 201 16.20 0.11 8.55
C TYR A 201 15.79 -1.36 8.74
#